data_AF-A0A6N7JGX9-F1
#
_entry.id   AF-A0A6N7JGX9-F1
#
_cell.length_a   1.000
_cell.length_b   1.000
_cell.length_c   1.000
_cell.angle_alpha   90.00
_cell.angle_beta   90.00
_cell.angle_gamma   90.00
#
_symmetry.space_group_name_H-M   'P 1'
#
loop_
_entity.id
_entity.type
_entity.pdbx_description
1 polymer ?
#
loop_
_entity_poly.entity_id
_entity_poly.type
_entity_poly.pdbx_seq_one_letter_code
_entity_poly.pdbx_strand_id
1 'polypeptide(L)'
;MRLGGVSAFAMIGSRIAINRTKRPAKKGWWPHLRSGFAPADGGGRTINIPLPAWQADLSRPATLIGWGPGRLQPRKGRHGVMGVTMGRGHIGLTGSAGTGKTTLGKGLAARLDRELVAEAMRARLMAGFDLHQLTRAGHRSLLLEDATSLARRLTNDNTPLLTDRTPLDMAAFWLANGYGVEAPAATEALLARAICAMADYERVILLPWGALPLADDGIRSTNPWMQLHFQTILEGLCRRYVVPERLVLLPETITAPADRLGWVLDQLDR
;
A
#
# COMPACT_ATOMS: atom_id res chain seq x y z
N MET A 1 -73.19 25.20 -6.09
CA MET A 1 -72.95 26.00 -4.88
C MET A 1 -71.72 25.43 -4.17
N ARG A 2 -70.69 26.28 -4.00
CA ARG A 2 -69.53 26.26 -3.07
C ARG A 2 -69.73 25.44 -1.77
N LEU A 3 -68.77 24.83 -1.04
CA LEU A 3 -67.29 24.79 -0.87
C LEU A 3 -66.98 23.41 -0.23
N GLY A 4 -65.81 22.74 -0.32
CA GLY A 4 -64.43 23.19 -0.14
C GLY A 4 -63.89 22.62 1.19
N GLY A 5 -63.04 21.59 1.13
CA GLY A 5 -62.38 21.00 2.31
C GLY A 5 -61.08 20.30 1.93
N VAL A 6 -59.97 21.05 2.00
CA VAL A 6 -58.61 20.55 1.76
C VAL A 6 -57.88 20.55 3.10
N SER A 7 -57.33 19.39 3.46
CA SER A 7 -56.60 19.15 4.71
C SER A 7 -55.26 19.88 4.72
N ALA A 8 -54.95 20.51 5.84
CA ALA A 8 -53.68 21.17 6.12
C ALA A 8 -52.57 20.13 6.40
N PHE A 9 -51.49 20.20 5.64
CA PHE A 9 -50.22 19.53 5.92
C PHE A 9 -49.45 20.32 6.99
N ALA A 10 -49.25 19.74 8.17
CA ALA A 10 -48.34 20.29 9.18
C ALA A 10 -46.89 19.90 8.85
N MET A 11 -46.07 20.88 8.45
CA MET A 11 -44.61 20.72 8.38
C MET A 11 -44.01 20.86 9.79
N ILE A 12 -43.53 19.74 10.34
CA ILE A 12 -42.70 19.73 11.55
C ILE A 12 -41.26 20.03 11.12
N GLY A 13 -40.87 21.30 11.26
CA GLY A 13 -39.48 21.74 11.09
C GLY A 13 -38.62 21.26 12.26
N SER A 14 -37.80 20.23 12.04
CA SER A 14 -36.77 19.80 12.99
C SER A 14 -35.53 20.69 12.83
N ARG A 15 -35.31 21.61 13.78
CA ARG A 15 -34.05 22.36 13.91
C ARG A 15 -32.99 21.44 14.53
N ILE A 16 -32.09 20.91 13.71
CA ILE A 16 -30.87 20.25 14.19
C ILE A 16 -29.88 21.35 14.60
N ALA A 17 -29.72 21.56 15.90
CA ALA A 17 -28.66 22.38 16.45
C ALA A 17 -27.33 21.62 16.37
N ILE A 18 -26.49 21.94 15.38
CA ILE A 18 -25.12 21.42 15.29
C ILE A 18 -24.26 22.24 16.25
N ASN A 19 -23.95 21.65 17.39
CA ASN A 19 -23.04 22.23 18.37
C ASN A 19 -21.60 22.14 17.84
N ARG A 20 -21.12 23.21 17.17
CA ARG A 20 -19.74 23.32 16.69
C ARG A 20 -18.81 23.60 17.87
N THR A 21 -18.33 22.54 18.53
CA THR A 21 -17.11 22.65 19.34
C THR A 21 -15.93 22.84 18.40
N LYS A 22 -15.21 23.97 18.55
CA LYS A 22 -13.98 24.28 17.81
C LYS A 22 -12.91 23.25 18.17
N ARG A 23 -12.79 22.18 17.39
CA ARG A 23 -11.57 21.34 17.38
C ARG A 23 -10.48 22.08 16.62
N PRO A 24 -9.23 22.11 17.12
CA PRO A 24 -8.11 22.66 16.36
C PRO A 24 -7.95 21.88 15.06
N ALA A 25 -7.84 22.60 13.94
CA ALA A 25 -7.61 22.02 12.63
C ALA A 25 -6.27 21.26 12.66
N LYS A 26 -6.33 19.92 12.72
CA LYS A 26 -5.14 19.07 12.55
C LYS A 26 -4.61 19.30 11.13
N LYS A 27 -3.34 19.71 11.01
CA LYS A 27 -2.68 19.94 9.72
C LYS A 27 -2.67 18.64 8.93
N GLY A 28 -3.41 18.61 7.83
CA GLY A 28 -3.44 17.48 6.90
C GLY A 28 -2.06 17.24 6.26
N TRP A 29 -1.85 15.98 5.87
CA TRP A 29 -0.59 15.33 5.45
C TRP A 29 0.04 15.83 4.13
N TRP A 30 -0.31 17.01 3.61
CA TRP A 30 0.18 17.54 2.33
C TRP A 30 0.46 19.05 2.36
N PRO A 31 1.70 19.47 2.66
CA PRO A 31 2.06 20.89 2.59
C PRO A 31 2.08 21.44 1.15
N HIS A 32 2.26 20.58 0.15
CA HIS A 32 2.65 20.99 -1.22
C HIS A 32 1.51 21.11 -2.22
N LEU A 33 0.28 20.70 -1.89
CA LEU A 33 -0.89 20.99 -2.73
C LEU A 33 -1.34 22.47 -2.64
N ARG A 34 -0.59 23.33 -1.94
CA ARG A 34 -0.89 24.75 -1.76
C ARG A 34 0.13 25.73 -2.33
N SER A 35 1.23 25.30 -2.91
CA SER A 35 2.26 26.23 -3.41
C SER A 35 2.57 25.96 -4.88
N GLY A 36 2.29 26.96 -5.72
CA GLY A 36 2.77 27.03 -7.09
C GLY A 36 4.29 26.87 -7.15
N PHE A 37 4.75 26.28 -8.25
CA PHE A 37 6.15 26.15 -8.61
C PHE A 37 6.84 27.52 -8.56
N ALA A 38 7.76 27.69 -7.62
CA ALA A 38 8.81 28.69 -7.71
C ALA A 38 10.15 27.95 -7.81
N PRO A 39 11.06 28.33 -8.73
CA PRO A 39 12.37 27.72 -8.83
C PRO A 39 13.22 28.12 -7.62
N ALA A 40 13.95 27.16 -7.05
CA ALA A 40 14.91 27.42 -5.98
C ALA A 40 16.31 27.60 -6.58
N ASP A 41 16.94 28.73 -6.25
CA ASP A 41 18.33 29.03 -6.59
C ASP A 41 19.30 28.09 -5.86
N GLY A 42 20.26 27.56 -6.63
CA GLY A 42 21.21 26.54 -6.21
C GLY A 42 22.38 27.09 -5.39
N GLY A 43 22.61 26.49 -4.23
CA GLY A 43 23.82 26.66 -3.43
C GLY A 43 24.08 25.39 -2.60
N GLY A 44 24.49 24.30 -3.25
CA GLY A 44 24.74 23.02 -2.58
C GLY A 44 26.23 22.80 -2.26
N ARG A 45 26.55 22.61 -0.97
CA ARG A 45 27.81 21.99 -0.53
C ARG A 45 27.70 20.46 -0.64
N THR A 46 28.71 19.83 -1.20
CA THR A 46 28.81 18.37 -1.32
C THR A 46 29.23 17.75 0.02
N ILE A 47 28.38 16.90 0.59
CA ILE A 47 28.72 16.05 1.73
C ILE A 47 28.89 14.63 1.18
N ASN A 48 30.11 14.07 1.28
CA ASN A 48 30.38 12.68 0.91
C ASN A 48 29.94 11.76 2.05
N ILE A 49 28.91 10.95 1.80
CA ILE A 49 28.47 9.87 2.68
C ILE A 49 28.93 8.56 2.03
N PRO A 50 29.75 7.72 2.69
CA PRO A 50 30.15 6.44 2.12
C PRO A 50 28.95 5.49 2.03
N LEU A 51 28.74 4.90 0.85
CA LEU A 51 27.68 3.92 0.60
C LEU A 51 28.08 2.53 1.13
N PRO A 52 27.14 1.69 1.59
CA PRO A 52 27.41 0.31 1.96
C PRO A 52 27.81 -0.56 0.75
N ALA A 53 28.63 -1.58 0.98
CA ALA A 53 29.29 -2.41 -0.05
C ALA A 53 28.37 -3.07 -1.10
N TRP A 54 27.08 -3.27 -0.81
CA TRP A 54 26.12 -3.83 -1.78
C TRP A 54 25.61 -2.81 -2.82
N GLN A 55 25.94 -1.53 -2.65
CA GLN A 55 25.59 -0.44 -3.58
C GLN A 55 26.72 -0.13 -4.59
N ALA A 56 27.89 -0.75 -4.41
CA ALA A 56 29.05 -0.57 -5.29
C ALA A 56 28.89 -1.24 -6.68
N ASP A 57 27.86 -2.07 -6.87
CA ASP A 57 27.57 -2.75 -8.13
C ASP A 57 26.42 -2.11 -8.94
N LEU A 58 26.08 -0.84 -8.65
CA LEU A 58 25.06 -0.07 -9.37
C LEU A 58 25.64 1.00 -10.30
N SER A 59 26.97 1.12 -10.40
CA SER A 59 27.64 2.02 -11.35
C SER A 59 27.73 1.47 -12.77
N ARG A 60 27.24 0.25 -12.99
CA ARG A 60 26.95 -0.23 -14.34
C ARG A 60 25.63 0.43 -14.77
N PRO A 61 25.59 1.18 -15.89
CA PRO A 61 24.31 1.59 -16.44
C PRO A 61 23.50 0.31 -16.59
N ALA A 62 22.31 0.28 -15.99
CA ALA A 62 21.32 -0.72 -16.33
C ALA A 62 21.06 -0.50 -17.83
N THR A 63 21.77 -1.23 -18.69
CA THR A 63 21.27 -1.49 -20.02
C THR A 63 19.87 -2.01 -19.77
N LEU A 64 18.87 -1.21 -20.17
CA LEU A 64 17.51 -1.67 -20.33
C LEU A 64 17.60 -2.91 -21.19
N ILE A 65 17.68 -4.08 -20.53
CA ILE A 65 17.45 -5.35 -21.16
C ILE A 65 16.04 -5.20 -21.70
N GLY A 66 15.91 -5.16 -23.02
CA GLY A 66 14.61 -5.12 -23.66
C GLY A 66 13.76 -6.23 -23.05
N TRP A 67 12.76 -5.85 -22.26
CA TRP A 67 11.75 -6.75 -21.75
C TRP A 67 10.88 -7.15 -22.95
N GLY A 68 11.41 -8.04 -23.78
CA GLY A 68 10.57 -8.89 -24.61
C GLY A 68 9.74 -9.79 -23.69
N PRO A 69 8.56 -10.26 -24.13
CA PRO A 69 7.72 -11.17 -23.35
C PRO A 69 8.41 -12.55 -23.19
N GLY A 70 9.40 -12.60 -22.30
CA GLY A 70 10.13 -13.79 -21.91
C GLY A 70 9.25 -14.63 -21.01
N ARG A 71 8.69 -15.70 -21.57
CA ARG A 71 7.91 -16.71 -20.87
C ARG A 71 8.74 -17.30 -19.72
N LEU A 72 8.43 -16.93 -18.48
CA LEU A 72 8.91 -17.61 -17.27
C LEU A 72 8.48 -19.09 -17.38
N GLN A 73 9.44 -20.01 -17.48
CA GLN A 73 9.13 -21.43 -17.54
C GLN A 73 8.59 -21.92 -16.18
N PRO A 74 7.45 -22.61 -16.15
CA PRO A 74 6.91 -23.17 -14.91
C PRO A 74 7.80 -24.31 -14.41
N ARG A 75 8.13 -24.29 -13.11
CA ARG A 75 8.78 -25.41 -12.41
C ARG A 75 7.85 -26.63 -12.42
N LYS A 76 8.27 -27.74 -13.03
CA LYS A 76 7.55 -29.03 -13.00
C LYS A 76 7.43 -29.55 -11.56
N GLY A 77 6.21 -29.59 -11.04
CA GLY A 77 5.88 -30.15 -9.73
C GLY A 77 5.82 -31.68 -9.74
N ARG A 78 6.30 -32.31 -8.66
CA ARG A 78 6.17 -33.74 -8.36
C ARG A 78 4.76 -34.04 -7.82
N HIS A 79 4.16 -35.16 -8.22
CA HIS A 79 2.86 -35.63 -7.76
C HIS A 79 2.98 -36.46 -6.48
N GLY A 80 2.18 -36.14 -5.45
CA GLY A 80 2.03 -36.97 -4.25
C GLY A 80 1.06 -36.39 -3.22
N VAL A 81 -0.04 -37.14 -2.99
CA VAL A 81 -1.02 -37.09 -1.87
C VAL A 81 -1.94 -35.85 -1.80
N MET A 82 -3.27 -36.08 -1.70
CA MET A 82 -4.35 -35.06 -1.55
C MET A 82 -4.35 -34.35 -0.18
N GLY A 83 -3.20 -33.86 0.27
CA GLY A 83 -3.17 -32.70 1.15
C GLY A 83 -3.29 -31.46 0.27
N VAL A 84 -3.99 -30.42 0.71
CA VAL A 84 -3.93 -29.11 0.06
C VAL A 84 -2.46 -28.71 0.02
N THR A 85 -1.79 -28.85 -1.13
CA THR A 85 -0.41 -28.38 -1.32
C THR A 85 -0.47 -26.87 -1.39
N MET A 86 -0.60 -26.27 -0.21
CA MET A 86 -0.47 -24.84 0.00
C MET A 86 0.82 -24.40 -0.67
N GLY A 87 0.70 -23.48 -1.62
CA GLY A 87 1.84 -23.08 -2.41
C GLY A 87 2.94 -22.47 -1.55
N ARG A 88 4.19 -22.61 -2.02
CA ARG A 88 5.39 -22.28 -1.27
C ARG A 88 5.80 -20.81 -1.39
N GLY A 89 5.04 -19.97 -2.08
CA GLY A 89 5.41 -18.57 -2.25
C GLY A 89 4.81 -17.63 -1.20
N HIS A 90 5.30 -16.40 -1.20
CA HIS A 90 4.80 -15.36 -0.32
C HIS A 90 3.40 -14.89 -0.76
N ILE A 91 2.61 -14.43 0.20
CA ILE A 91 1.30 -13.82 -0.05
C ILE A 91 1.38 -12.35 0.38
N GLY A 92 1.01 -11.45 -0.53
CA GLY A 92 1.06 -10.02 -0.28
C GLY A 92 -0.33 -9.42 -0.13
N LEU A 93 -0.58 -8.66 0.93
CA LEU A 93 -1.79 -7.85 1.07
C LEU A 93 -1.48 -6.41 0.71
N THR A 94 -2.21 -5.84 -0.24
CA THR A 94 -1.95 -4.48 -0.72
C THR A 94 -3.23 -3.65 -0.83
N GLY A 95 -3.08 -2.33 -0.76
CA GLY A 95 -4.19 -1.37 -0.79
C GLY A 95 -3.92 -0.14 0.06
N SER A 96 -4.72 0.90 -0.14
CA SER A 96 -4.71 2.15 0.62
C SER A 96 -4.95 1.96 2.13
N ALA A 97 -4.73 3.00 2.94
CA ALA A 97 -5.01 2.91 4.37
C ALA A 97 -6.51 2.75 4.63
N GLY A 98 -6.85 2.01 5.69
CA GLY A 98 -8.25 1.79 6.08
C GLY A 98 -8.96 0.67 5.34
N THR A 99 -8.32 0.00 4.37
CA THR A 99 -8.94 -1.10 3.61
C THR A 99 -9.02 -2.42 4.37
N GLY A 100 -8.55 -2.51 5.62
CA GLY A 100 -8.63 -3.72 6.45
C GLY A 100 -7.48 -4.72 6.29
N LYS A 101 -6.37 -4.35 5.61
CA LYS A 101 -5.20 -5.21 5.40
C LYS A 101 -4.69 -5.88 6.67
N THR A 102 -4.41 -5.12 7.71
CA THR A 102 -3.87 -5.65 8.97
C THR A 102 -4.82 -6.65 9.63
N THR A 103 -6.14 -6.39 9.60
CA THR A 103 -7.15 -7.30 10.16
C THR A 103 -7.20 -8.60 9.36
N LEU A 104 -7.28 -8.51 8.03
CA LEU A 104 -7.27 -9.66 7.14
C LEU A 104 -5.97 -10.46 7.27
N GLY A 105 -4.83 -9.78 7.32
CA GLY A 105 -3.51 -10.39 7.46
C GLY A 105 -3.36 -11.19 8.75
N LYS A 106 -3.86 -10.67 9.87
CA LYS A 106 -3.88 -11.42 11.14
C LYS A 106 -4.76 -12.67 11.04
N GLY A 107 -5.93 -12.56 10.41
CA GLY A 107 -6.82 -13.69 10.18
C GLY A 107 -6.17 -14.77 9.31
N LEU A 108 -5.55 -14.38 8.20
CA LEU A 108 -4.84 -15.29 7.30
C LEU A 108 -3.63 -15.94 7.98
N ALA A 109 -2.81 -15.16 8.69
CA ALA A 109 -1.65 -15.69 9.42
C ALA A 109 -2.05 -16.82 10.38
N ALA A 110 -3.12 -16.60 11.15
CA ALA A 110 -3.66 -17.60 12.07
C ALA A 110 -4.23 -18.84 11.37
N ARG A 111 -4.85 -18.69 10.20
CA ARG A 111 -5.45 -19.82 9.46
C ARG A 111 -4.45 -20.62 8.63
N LEU A 112 -3.41 -19.96 8.12
CA LEU A 112 -2.40 -20.57 7.27
C LEU A 112 -1.15 -21.02 8.06
N ASP A 113 -1.10 -20.73 9.36
CA ASP A 113 0.08 -20.90 10.22
C ASP A 113 1.33 -20.27 9.60
N ARG A 114 1.20 -19.01 9.16
CA ARG A 114 2.26 -18.25 8.48
C ARG A 114 2.61 -17.01 9.27
N GLU A 115 3.89 -16.65 9.26
CA GLU A 115 4.34 -15.38 9.82
C GLU A 115 3.75 -14.20 9.02
N LEU A 116 3.17 -13.24 9.73
CA LEU A 116 2.77 -11.95 9.19
C LEU A 116 3.87 -10.91 9.37
N VAL A 117 4.47 -10.47 8.27
CA VAL A 117 5.30 -9.27 8.22
C VAL A 117 4.40 -8.05 8.30
N ALA A 118 4.27 -7.50 9.51
CA ALA A 118 3.45 -6.31 9.76
C ALA A 118 4.08 -5.03 9.18
N GLU A 119 3.25 -4.03 8.88
CA GLU A 119 3.68 -2.70 8.46
C GLU A 119 4.55 -2.02 9.54
N ALA A 120 5.84 -1.82 9.25
CA ALA A 120 6.80 -1.21 10.18
C ALA A 120 6.41 0.22 10.59
N MET A 121 5.88 1.02 9.66
CA MET A 121 5.45 2.41 9.92
C MET A 121 4.38 2.49 11.02
N ARG A 122 3.42 1.55 11.08
CA ARG A 122 2.39 1.55 12.14
C ARG A 122 3.02 1.34 13.51
N ALA A 123 3.97 0.42 13.64
CA ALA A 123 4.69 0.17 14.89
C ALA A 123 5.48 1.41 15.34
N ARG A 124 6.18 2.08 14.41
CA ARG A 124 6.92 3.33 14.69
C ARG A 124 5.99 4.42 15.22
N LEU A 125 4.87 4.69 14.53
CA LEU A 125 3.92 5.72 14.94
C LEU A 125 3.32 5.44 16.32
N MET A 126 3.00 4.16 16.62
CA MET A 126 2.52 3.76 17.95
C MET A 126 3.58 3.93 19.05
N ALA A 127 4.87 3.84 18.71
CA ALA A 127 5.99 4.09 19.61
C ALA A 127 6.31 5.60 19.79
N GLY A 128 5.49 6.50 19.24
CA GLY A 128 5.67 7.95 19.36
C GLY A 128 6.57 8.57 18.29
N PHE A 129 6.92 7.83 17.23
CA PHE A 129 7.62 8.41 16.09
C PHE A 129 6.76 9.49 15.43
N ASP A 130 7.30 10.69 15.29
CA ASP A 130 6.62 11.80 14.64
C ASP A 130 7.13 11.99 13.21
N LEU A 131 6.33 11.52 12.26
CA LEU A 131 6.63 11.63 10.84
C LEU A 131 6.74 13.09 10.38
N HIS A 132 6.07 14.03 11.06
CA HIS A 132 6.09 15.45 10.72
C HIS A 132 7.42 16.13 11.00
N GLN A 133 8.29 15.51 11.81
CA GLN A 133 9.63 16.03 12.10
C GLN A 133 10.66 15.66 11.04
N LEU A 134 10.33 14.73 10.14
CA LEU A 134 11.24 14.35 9.07
C LEU A 134 11.28 15.43 7.99
N THR A 135 12.50 15.73 7.55
CA THR A 135 12.70 16.42 6.27
C THR A 135 12.23 15.53 5.12
N ARG A 136 11.98 16.14 3.96
CA ARG A 136 11.63 15.41 2.74
C ARG A 136 12.68 14.34 2.37
N ALA A 137 13.96 14.62 2.58
CA ALA A 137 15.05 13.67 2.38
C ALA A 137 15.03 12.53 3.43
N GLY A 138 14.72 12.84 4.69
CA GLY A 138 14.52 11.83 5.73
C GLY A 138 13.36 10.89 5.41
N HIS A 139 12.26 11.45 4.90
CA HIS A 139 11.09 10.68 4.46
C HIS A 139 11.43 9.70 3.33
N ARG A 140 12.21 10.13 2.33
CA ARG A 140 12.70 9.26 1.25
C ARG A 140 13.60 8.15 1.79
N SER A 141 14.53 8.48 2.68
CA SER A 141 15.47 7.52 3.26
C SER A 141 14.73 6.43 4.02
N LEU A 142 13.74 6.82 4.84
CA LEU A 142 12.90 5.89 5.59
C LEU A 142 12.13 4.91 4.67
N LEU A 143 11.55 5.40 3.57
CA LEU A 143 10.86 4.53 2.60
C LEU A 143 11.82 3.56 1.91
N LEU A 144 13.02 4.00 1.55
CA LEU A 144 14.04 3.14 0.94
C LEU A 144 14.53 2.07 1.94
N GLU A 145 14.69 2.43 3.21
CA GLU A 145 15.04 1.50 4.28
C GLU A 145 13.95 0.44 4.47
N ASP A 146 12.68 0.85 4.56
CA ASP A 146 11.54 -0.07 4.68
C ASP A 146 11.44 -1.00 3.47
N ALA A 147 11.60 -0.48 2.25
CA ALA A 147 11.62 -1.29 1.03
C ALA A 147 12.79 -2.29 1.01
N THR A 148 13.98 -1.86 1.44
CA THR A 148 15.17 -2.71 1.51
C THR A 148 15.02 -3.81 2.56
N SER A 149 14.46 -3.46 3.72
CA SER A 149 14.19 -4.39 4.82
C SER A 149 13.22 -5.48 4.37
N LEU A 150 12.09 -5.09 3.75
CA LEU A 150 11.11 -6.05 3.25
C LEU A 150 11.70 -6.97 2.17
N ALA A 151 12.43 -6.40 1.19
CA ALA A 151 13.07 -7.20 0.15
C ALA A 151 14.05 -8.24 0.75
N ARG A 152 14.85 -7.84 1.74
CA ARG A 152 15.77 -8.75 2.43
C ARG A 152 15.05 -9.88 3.15
N ARG A 153 13.91 -9.60 3.79
CA ARG A 153 13.09 -10.62 4.44
C ARG A 153 12.57 -11.65 3.43
N LEU A 154 12.05 -11.18 2.30
CA LEU A 154 11.56 -12.05 1.23
C LEU A 154 12.67 -12.96 0.67
N THR A 155 13.91 -12.47 0.56
CA THR A 155 15.02 -13.28 0.01
C THR A 155 15.67 -14.21 1.03
N ASN A 156 15.72 -13.83 2.31
CA ASN A 156 16.47 -14.56 3.32
C ASN A 156 15.65 -15.64 4.02
N ASP A 157 14.34 -15.44 4.11
CA ASP A 157 13.46 -16.36 4.82
C ASP A 157 13.09 -17.51 3.87
N ASN A 158 13.62 -18.71 4.13
CA ASN A 158 13.24 -19.93 3.37
C ASN A 158 11.79 -20.36 3.61
N THR A 159 11.06 -19.65 4.48
CA THR A 159 9.69 -19.90 4.85
C THR A 159 8.75 -18.94 4.12
N PRO A 160 7.62 -19.43 3.56
CA PRO A 160 6.61 -18.57 2.95
C PRO A 160 6.09 -17.54 3.96
N LEU A 161 6.03 -16.27 3.55
CA LEU A 161 5.61 -15.14 4.38
C LEU A 161 4.25 -14.63 3.93
N LEU A 162 3.50 -14.06 4.87
CA LEU A 162 2.37 -13.18 4.59
C LEU A 162 2.82 -11.74 4.87
N THR A 163 2.59 -10.79 3.96
CA THR A 163 3.05 -9.40 4.15
C THR A 163 1.88 -8.42 4.18
N ASP A 164 1.80 -7.60 5.23
CA ASP A 164 0.93 -6.41 5.29
C ASP A 164 1.67 -5.27 4.57
N ARG A 165 1.35 -5.12 3.29
CA ARG A 165 2.07 -4.38 2.22
C ARG A 165 3.06 -5.22 1.44
N THR A 166 3.26 -4.82 0.19
CA THR A 166 4.19 -5.39 -0.77
C THR A 166 5.29 -4.39 -1.12
N PRO A 167 6.36 -4.81 -1.81
CA PRO A 167 7.33 -3.88 -2.38
C PRO A 167 6.69 -2.80 -3.28
N LEU A 168 5.59 -3.11 -3.99
CA LEU A 168 4.87 -2.13 -4.80
C LEU A 168 4.14 -1.07 -3.97
N ASP A 169 3.75 -1.35 -2.71
CA ASP A 169 3.23 -0.31 -1.82
C ASP A 169 4.29 0.76 -1.54
N MET A 170 5.55 0.36 -1.39
CA MET A 170 6.65 1.31 -1.14
C MET A 170 6.91 2.18 -2.37
N ALA A 171 6.87 1.59 -3.56
CA ALA A 171 6.94 2.33 -4.82
C ALA A 171 5.73 3.26 -4.99
N ALA A 172 4.52 2.81 -4.64
CA ALA A 172 3.31 3.64 -4.69
C ALA A 172 3.41 4.84 -3.74
N PHE A 173 3.90 4.64 -2.50
CA PHE A 173 4.14 5.75 -1.57
C PHE A 173 5.16 6.73 -2.11
N TRP A 174 6.25 6.23 -2.70
CA TRP A 174 7.28 7.05 -3.28
C TRP A 174 6.73 7.96 -4.40
N LEU A 175 5.96 7.37 -5.32
CA LEU A 175 5.35 8.10 -6.45
C LEU A 175 4.25 9.05 -5.99
N ALA A 176 3.38 8.63 -5.07
CA ALA A 176 2.29 9.47 -4.55
C ALA A 176 2.83 10.74 -3.89
N ASN A 177 4.00 10.67 -3.24
CA ASN A 177 4.64 11.84 -2.62
C ASN A 177 5.44 12.71 -3.60
N GLY A 178 5.47 12.38 -4.89
CA GLY A 178 6.17 13.15 -5.92
C GLY A 178 7.69 12.98 -5.94
N TYR A 179 8.25 12.01 -5.21
CA TYR A 179 9.70 11.81 -5.16
C TYR A 179 10.30 11.35 -6.49
N GLY A 180 9.45 10.83 -7.40
CA GLY A 180 9.77 10.51 -8.78
C GLY A 180 10.44 11.66 -9.54
N VAL A 181 9.96 12.89 -9.32
CA VAL A 181 10.43 14.09 -10.02
C VAL A 181 11.79 14.54 -9.48
N GLU A 182 11.99 14.41 -8.18
CA GLU A 182 13.20 14.90 -7.50
C GLU A 182 14.39 13.95 -7.57
N ALA A 183 14.12 12.65 -7.67
CA ALA A 183 15.14 11.61 -7.61
C ALA A 183 14.86 10.49 -8.62
N PRO A 184 14.93 10.76 -9.93
CA PRO A 184 14.57 9.80 -10.98
C PRO A 184 15.39 8.51 -10.89
N ALA A 185 16.71 8.59 -10.69
CA ALA A 185 17.56 7.40 -10.55
C ALA A 185 17.20 6.53 -9.34
N ALA A 186 16.90 7.14 -8.19
CA ALA A 186 16.45 6.41 -7.01
C ALA A 186 15.07 5.78 -7.21
N THR A 187 14.21 6.45 -7.98
CA THR A 187 12.88 5.94 -8.35
C THR A 187 12.99 4.71 -9.23
N GLU A 188 13.84 4.75 -10.25
CA GLU A 188 14.11 3.61 -11.12
C GLU A 188 14.66 2.42 -10.32
N ALA A 189 15.65 2.66 -9.46
CA ALA A 189 16.23 1.62 -8.60
C ALA A 189 15.20 1.00 -7.63
N LEU A 190 14.35 1.83 -7.00
CA LEU A 190 13.29 1.36 -6.11
C LEU A 190 12.26 0.52 -6.88
N LEU A 191 11.82 0.99 -8.05
CA LEU A 191 10.82 0.28 -8.85
C LEU A 191 11.38 -1.04 -9.39
N ALA A 192 12.59 -1.04 -9.93
CA ALA A 192 13.25 -2.26 -10.41
C ALA A 192 13.37 -3.31 -9.30
N ARG A 193 13.78 -2.90 -8.10
CA ARG A 193 13.84 -3.79 -6.93
C ARG A 193 12.47 -4.31 -6.54
N ALA A 194 11.46 -3.44 -6.50
CA ALA A 194 10.11 -3.84 -6.17
C ALA A 194 9.59 -4.88 -7.16
N ILE A 195 9.77 -4.67 -8.47
CA ILE A 195 9.40 -5.62 -9.53
C ILE A 195 10.12 -6.96 -9.35
N CYS A 196 11.43 -6.96 -9.10
CA CYS A 196 12.18 -8.20 -8.88
C CYS A 196 11.61 -8.98 -7.68
N ALA A 197 11.37 -8.30 -6.56
CA ALA A 197 10.81 -8.92 -5.36
C ALA A 197 9.36 -9.42 -5.55
N MET A 198 8.59 -8.87 -6.50
CA MET A 198 7.27 -9.40 -6.83
C MET A 198 7.31 -10.81 -7.44
N ALA A 199 8.45 -11.25 -7.99
CA ALA A 199 8.59 -12.58 -8.58
C ALA A 199 8.41 -13.71 -7.53
N ASP A 200 8.73 -13.43 -6.27
CA ASP A 200 8.68 -14.39 -5.15
C ASP A 200 7.27 -14.49 -4.52
N TYR A 201 6.37 -13.57 -4.88
CA TYR A 201 4.96 -13.66 -4.47
C TYR A 201 4.22 -14.66 -5.35
N GLU A 202 3.47 -15.56 -4.70
CA GLU A 202 2.56 -16.49 -5.36
C GLU A 202 1.17 -15.89 -5.57
N ARG A 203 0.74 -15.05 -4.62
CA ARG A 203 -0.52 -14.33 -4.67
C ARG A 203 -0.32 -12.92 -4.10
N VAL A 204 -0.98 -11.96 -4.73
CA VAL A 204 -1.07 -10.57 -4.28
C VAL A 204 -2.55 -10.22 -4.20
N ILE A 205 -3.05 -10.01 -2.99
CA ILE A 205 -4.44 -9.65 -2.73
C ILE A 205 -4.53 -8.13 -2.67
N LEU A 206 -5.19 -7.53 -3.66
CA LEU A 206 -5.47 -6.10 -3.70
C LEU A 206 -6.84 -5.85 -3.05
N LEU A 207 -6.83 -5.12 -1.94
CA LEU A 207 -8.03 -4.75 -1.21
C LEU A 207 -8.62 -3.47 -1.81
N PRO A 208 -9.95 -3.41 -2.01
CA PRO A 208 -10.61 -2.28 -2.63
C PRO A 208 -10.67 -1.08 -1.69
N TRP A 209 -10.45 0.11 -2.26
CA TRP A 209 -10.72 1.37 -1.57
C TRP A 209 -12.23 1.63 -1.49
N GLY A 210 -12.68 2.36 -0.46
CA GLY A 210 -14.09 2.75 -0.31
C GLY A 210 -15.01 1.67 0.26
N ALA A 211 -14.61 0.39 0.25
CA ALA A 211 -15.42 -0.70 0.79
C ALA A 211 -15.60 -0.64 2.33
N LEU A 212 -14.68 0.00 3.05
CA LEU A 212 -14.75 0.19 4.50
C LEU A 212 -14.67 1.70 4.84
N PRO A 213 -15.42 2.16 5.87
CA PRO A 213 -15.31 3.54 6.32
C PRO A 213 -13.91 3.82 6.90
N LEU A 214 -13.37 4.99 6.58
CA LEU A 214 -12.09 5.43 7.14
C LEU A 214 -12.27 5.81 8.62
N ALA A 215 -11.66 5.05 9.52
CA ALA A 215 -11.58 5.39 10.93
C ALA A 215 -10.45 6.40 11.19
N ASP A 216 -10.72 7.43 12.00
CA ASP A 216 -9.69 8.29 12.57
C ASP A 216 -9.06 7.59 13.78
N ASP A 217 -7.95 6.88 13.56
CA ASP A 217 -7.15 6.29 14.64
C ASP A 217 -6.09 7.25 15.18
N GLY A 218 -6.07 8.51 14.73
CA GLY A 218 -5.06 9.51 15.08
C GLY A 218 -3.67 9.25 14.47
N ILE A 219 -3.48 8.13 13.79
CA ILE A 219 -2.20 7.70 13.21
C ILE A 219 -2.16 8.05 11.71
N ARG A 220 -3.28 7.85 11.00
CA ARG A 220 -3.34 8.02 9.54
C ARG A 220 -4.27 9.16 9.15
N SER A 221 -3.96 9.83 8.05
CA SER A 221 -4.88 10.84 7.50
C SER A 221 -6.16 10.17 6.99
N THR A 222 -7.28 10.68 7.48
CA THR A 222 -8.65 10.30 7.09
C THR A 222 -9.12 10.97 5.80
N ASN A 223 -8.26 11.72 5.11
CA ASN A 223 -8.62 12.34 3.83
C ASN A 223 -8.89 11.26 2.76
N PRO A 224 -10.14 11.08 2.29
CA PRO A 224 -10.48 10.03 1.36
C PRO A 224 -9.81 10.20 0.00
N TRP A 225 -9.61 11.44 -0.45
CA TRP A 225 -9.00 11.73 -1.76
C TRP A 225 -7.52 11.39 -1.82
N MET A 226 -6.83 11.57 -0.70
CA MET A 226 -5.45 11.12 -0.53
C MET A 226 -5.34 9.60 -0.64
N GLN A 227 -6.27 8.87 0.00
CA GLN A 227 -6.30 7.42 -0.05
C GLN A 227 -6.65 6.91 -1.45
N LEU A 228 -7.60 7.56 -2.13
CA LEU A 228 -7.94 7.25 -3.52
C LEU A 228 -6.74 7.49 -4.45
N HIS A 229 -6.06 8.63 -4.33
CA HIS A 229 -4.87 8.93 -5.14
C HIS A 229 -3.79 7.85 -5.00
N PHE A 230 -3.47 7.45 -3.76
CA PHE A 230 -2.55 6.36 -3.50
C PHE A 230 -3.06 5.03 -4.10
N GLN A 231 -4.34 4.71 -3.91
CA GLN A 231 -4.95 3.49 -4.43
C GLN A 231 -4.83 3.43 -5.96
N THR A 232 -5.13 4.51 -6.68
CA THR A 232 -5.05 4.56 -8.14
C THR A 232 -3.64 4.28 -8.65
N ILE A 233 -2.61 4.84 -8.01
CA ILE A 233 -1.21 4.55 -8.35
C ILE A 233 -0.91 3.07 -8.11
N LEU A 234 -1.28 2.56 -6.95
CA LEU A 234 -1.02 1.17 -6.56
C LEU A 234 -1.71 0.17 -7.49
N GLU A 235 -2.96 0.40 -7.88
CA GLU A 235 -3.69 -0.42 -8.84
C GLU A 235 -3.00 -0.44 -10.21
N GLY A 236 -2.54 0.73 -10.68
CA GLY A 236 -1.76 0.83 -11.91
C GLY A 236 -0.45 0.05 -11.86
N LEU A 237 0.28 0.13 -10.73
CA LEU A 237 1.50 -0.65 -10.52
C LEU A 237 1.21 -2.15 -10.47
N CYS A 238 0.17 -2.57 -9.75
CA CYS A 238 -0.19 -3.98 -9.64
C CYS A 238 -0.55 -4.56 -11.01
N ARG A 239 -1.42 -3.89 -11.77
CA ARG A 239 -1.82 -4.35 -13.12
C ARG A 239 -0.65 -4.41 -14.11
N ARG A 240 0.36 -3.56 -13.92
CA ARG A 240 1.53 -3.51 -14.81
C ARG A 240 2.59 -4.56 -14.46
N TYR A 241 2.81 -4.84 -13.18
CA TYR A 241 3.99 -5.59 -12.72
C TYR A 241 3.68 -6.88 -11.97
N VAL A 242 2.43 -7.12 -11.57
CA VAL A 242 2.01 -8.40 -11.01
C VAL A 242 1.48 -9.28 -12.14
N VAL A 243 1.97 -10.51 -12.20
CA VAL A 243 1.46 -11.54 -13.12
C VAL A 243 -0.05 -11.68 -12.91
N PRO A 244 -0.91 -11.55 -13.95
CA PRO A 244 -2.36 -11.48 -13.79
C PRO A 244 -2.96 -12.63 -12.97
N GLU A 245 -2.45 -13.85 -13.15
CA GLU A 245 -2.90 -15.05 -12.44
C GLU A 245 -2.57 -15.03 -10.94
N ARG A 246 -1.63 -14.17 -10.52
CA ARG A 246 -1.24 -13.98 -9.12
C ARG A 246 -1.96 -12.79 -8.47
N LEU A 247 -2.57 -11.91 -9.26
CA LEU A 247 -3.27 -10.74 -8.75
C LEU A 247 -4.73 -11.06 -8.46
N VAL A 248 -5.09 -11.08 -7.18
CA VAL A 248 -6.45 -11.35 -6.71
C VAL A 248 -7.08 -10.03 -6.27
N LEU A 249 -8.20 -9.66 -6.88
CA LEU A 249 -8.95 -8.45 -6.53
C LEU A 249 -10.08 -8.82 -5.58
N LEU A 250 -10.02 -8.34 -4.34
CA LEU A 250 -11.11 -8.57 -3.39
C LEU A 250 -12.34 -7.71 -3.80
N PRO A 251 -13.55 -8.28 -3.93
CA PRO A 251 -14.74 -7.52 -4.29
C PRO A 251 -15.11 -6.47 -3.25
N GLU A 252 -15.54 -5.29 -3.70
CA GLU A 252 -15.95 -4.17 -2.83
C GLU A 252 -17.18 -4.48 -1.98
N THR A 253 -18.02 -5.41 -2.46
CA THR A 253 -19.25 -5.85 -1.79
C THR A 253 -18.99 -6.71 -0.56
N ILE A 254 -17.79 -7.27 -0.39
CA ILE A 254 -17.44 -8.12 0.74
C ILE A 254 -16.77 -7.26 1.82
N THR A 255 -17.57 -6.83 2.78
CA THR A 255 -17.14 -5.84 3.79
C THR A 255 -16.88 -6.47 5.17
N ALA A 256 -17.62 -7.52 5.55
CA ALA A 256 -17.47 -8.15 6.85
C ALA A 256 -16.09 -8.86 6.97
N PRO A 257 -15.36 -8.70 8.10
CA PRO A 257 -14.03 -9.29 8.24
C PRO A 257 -13.98 -10.81 8.02
N ALA A 258 -14.98 -11.54 8.51
CA ALA A 258 -15.06 -13.00 8.36
C ALA A 258 -15.27 -13.40 6.89
N ASP A 259 -16.17 -12.73 6.18
CA ASP A 259 -16.47 -13.02 4.77
C ASP A 259 -15.27 -12.71 3.87
N ARG A 260 -14.54 -11.62 4.16
CA ARG A 260 -13.29 -11.28 3.45
C ARG A 260 -12.24 -12.35 3.65
N LEU A 261 -12.09 -12.85 4.88
CA LEU A 261 -11.15 -13.94 5.18
C LEU A 261 -11.54 -15.22 4.45
N GLY A 262 -12.81 -15.64 4.55
CA GLY A 262 -13.32 -16.83 3.86
C GLY A 262 -13.13 -16.74 2.35
N TRP A 263 -13.52 -15.63 1.75
CA TRP A 263 -13.36 -15.41 0.31
C TRP A 263 -11.89 -15.49 -0.13
N VAL A 264 -10.96 -14.90 0.63
CA VAL A 264 -9.53 -14.96 0.27
C VAL A 264 -9.00 -16.39 0.39
N LEU A 265 -9.37 -17.14 1.44
CA LEU A 265 -8.99 -18.54 1.58
C LEU A 265 -9.47 -19.36 0.37
N ASP A 266 -10.71 -19.17 -0.07
CA ASP A 266 -11.26 -19.83 -1.25
C ASP A 266 -10.50 -19.49 -2.55
N GLN A 267 -9.89 -18.30 -2.64
CA GLN A 267 -9.04 -17.93 -3.79
C GLN A 267 -7.63 -18.53 -3.70
N LEU A 268 -7.13 -18.80 -2.50
CA LEU A 268 -5.82 -19.41 -2.30
C LEU A 268 -5.83 -20.92 -2.59
N ASP A 269 -6.99 -21.57 -2.44
CA ASP A 269 -7.17 -23.01 -2.71
C ASP A 269 -7.31 -23.35 -4.22
N ARG A 270 -7.42 -22.33 -5.08
CA ARG A 270 -7.51 -22.46 -6.55
C ARG A 270 -6.15 -22.33 -7.22
#